data_AF-A0A1B6I297-F1
#
_entry.id   AF-A0A1B6I297-F1
#
_cell.length_a   1.000
_cell.length_b   1.000
_cell.length_c   1.000
_cell.angle_alpha   90.00
_cell.angle_beta   90.00
_cell.angle_gamma   90.00
#
_symmetry.space_group_name_H-M   'P 1'
#
loop_
_entity.id
_entity.type
_entity.pdbx_description
1 polymer ?
#
loop_
_entity_poly.entity_id
_entity_poly.type
_entity_poly.pdbx_seq_one_letter_code
_entity_poly.pdbx_strand_id
1 'polypeptide(L)'
;HNSIPLLWSRSQIITVASVYSQVSVITLLGSIRHYNSLQYSAMPLIFYYMDISPPARSVDLVIHELGLTVQYKIVNLLKDEHLDPDFLKVNPLHTIPAIEDNGFVLWGSQPINTYLVSKYRKEDSLYPKNLQNRAIVDQRLHYSNDIFYVLKDTARPLIRAGKKPSPEQLAKIKDIQENVEKLLTGQRFIAGDTLTVADHSYITYLDILEVLSPTEDKFPMTKQWFARCKETMKDFEKVNKNGADLLISMVKESLSNG
;
A
#
# COMPACT_ATOMS: atom_id res chain seq x y z
N HIS A 1 -54.40 8.86 64.58
CA HIS A 1 -53.23 8.03 64.21
C HIS A 1 -53.29 7.75 62.72
N ASN A 2 -52.22 8.12 62.02
CA ASN A 2 -52.22 8.53 60.61
C ASN A 2 -52.56 7.42 59.62
N SER A 3 -53.51 7.75 58.75
CA SER A 3 -53.86 7.08 57.50
C SER A 3 -52.87 7.49 56.40
N ILE A 4 -52.38 6.53 55.61
CA ILE A 4 -51.64 6.75 54.33
C ILE A 4 -52.68 6.89 53.21
N PRO A 5 -52.50 7.73 52.17
CA PRO A 5 -51.97 7.21 50.89
C PRO A 5 -51.24 8.24 50.00
N LEU A 6 -50.11 7.87 49.39
CA LEU A 6 -49.61 8.58 48.19
C LEU A 6 -49.85 7.69 46.97
N LEU A 7 -51.05 7.83 46.41
CA LEU A 7 -51.40 7.34 45.08
C LEU A 7 -50.75 8.28 44.05
N TRP A 8 -49.79 7.76 43.30
CA TRP A 8 -49.17 8.48 42.19
C TRP A 8 -50.24 8.73 41.11
N SER A 9 -50.28 9.94 40.55
CA SER A 9 -51.21 10.21 39.45
C SER A 9 -50.84 9.36 38.22
N ARG A 10 -51.84 9.01 37.38
CA ARG A 10 -51.63 8.24 36.15
C ARG A 10 -50.51 8.84 35.28
N SER A 11 -50.44 10.17 35.22
CA SER A 11 -49.40 10.91 34.50
C SER A 11 -48.01 10.72 35.10
N GLN A 12 -47.87 10.69 36.43
CA GLN A 12 -46.58 10.44 37.09
C GLN A 12 -46.10 9.00 36.90
N ILE A 13 -47.01 8.01 36.90
CA ILE A 13 -46.68 6.61 36.63
C ILE A 13 -46.20 6.43 35.18
N ILE A 14 -46.86 7.07 34.22
CA ILE A 14 -46.50 7.00 32.79
C ILE A 14 -45.12 7.64 32.53
N THR A 15 -44.83 8.79 33.13
CA THR A 15 -43.53 9.47 32.97
C THR A 15 -42.40 8.61 33.56
N VAL A 16 -42.58 8.03 34.75
CA VAL A 16 -41.56 7.18 35.37
C VAL A 16 -41.34 5.91 34.53
N ALA A 17 -42.41 5.25 34.06
CA ALA A 17 -42.29 4.06 33.21
C ALA A 17 -41.58 4.35 31.87
N SER A 18 -41.82 5.53 31.27
CA SER A 18 -41.14 5.97 30.04
C SER A 18 -39.64 6.23 30.23
N VAL A 19 -39.24 6.78 31.39
CA VAL A 19 -37.82 7.02 31.69
C VAL A 19 -37.10 5.70 31.94
N TYR A 20 -37.71 4.77 32.68
CA TYR A 20 -37.14 3.44 32.88
C TYR A 20 -37.02 2.65 31.57
N SER A 21 -38.02 2.72 30.68
CA SER A 21 -37.92 2.05 29.36
C SER A 21 -36.83 2.65 28.49
N GLN A 22 -36.64 3.98 28.51
CA GLN A 22 -35.57 4.62 27.75
C GLN A 22 -34.18 4.31 28.32
N VAL A 23 -34.01 4.29 29.64
CA VAL A 23 -32.75 3.91 30.28
C VAL A 23 -32.41 2.45 29.96
N SER A 24 -33.37 1.52 30.07
CA SER A 24 -33.15 0.12 29.71
C SER A 24 -32.83 -0.08 28.23
N VAL A 25 -33.45 0.68 27.32
CA VAL A 25 -33.15 0.64 25.88
C VAL A 25 -31.77 1.25 25.59
N ILE A 26 -31.36 2.32 26.26
CA ILE A 26 -30.03 2.91 26.10
C ILE A 26 -28.95 1.97 26.63
N THR A 27 -29.17 1.34 27.78
CA THR A 27 -28.24 0.33 28.33
C THR A 27 -28.17 -0.89 27.41
N LEU A 28 -29.31 -1.39 26.91
CA LEU A 28 -29.34 -2.51 25.98
C LEU A 28 -28.68 -2.17 24.62
N LEU A 29 -28.92 -0.97 24.06
CA LEU A 29 -28.26 -0.50 22.85
C LEU A 29 -26.76 -0.26 23.06
N GLY A 30 -26.36 0.22 24.23
CA GLY A 30 -24.97 0.34 24.65
C GLY A 30 -24.30 -1.03 24.76
N SER A 31 -24.98 -2.01 25.38
CA SER A 31 -24.52 -3.40 25.48
C SER A 31 -24.49 -4.10 24.13
N ILE A 32 -25.46 -3.86 23.23
CA ILE A 32 -25.46 -4.42 21.87
C ILE A 32 -24.35 -3.77 21.02
N ARG A 33 -24.12 -2.46 21.13
CA ARG A 33 -22.98 -1.79 20.48
C ARG A 33 -21.65 -2.33 21.00
N HIS A 34 -21.53 -2.53 22.31
CA HIS A 34 -20.34 -3.09 22.93
C HIS A 34 -20.15 -4.57 22.55
N TYR A 35 -21.22 -5.38 22.54
CA TYR A 35 -21.20 -6.79 22.15
C TYR A 35 -20.90 -6.98 20.66
N ASN A 36 -21.47 -6.15 19.78
CA ASN A 36 -21.12 -6.14 18.36
C ASN A 36 -19.68 -5.65 18.13
N SER A 37 -19.18 -4.71 18.94
CA SER A 37 -17.76 -4.30 18.90
C SER A 37 -16.79 -5.35 19.45
N LEU A 38 -17.28 -6.30 20.26
CA LEU A 38 -16.49 -7.40 20.80
C LEU A 38 -16.51 -8.65 19.89
N GLN A 39 -17.60 -8.88 19.14
CA GLN A 39 -17.66 -9.94 18.12
C GLN A 39 -16.97 -9.55 16.81
N TYR A 40 -17.00 -8.28 16.42
CA TYR A 40 -16.04 -7.73 15.45
C TYR A 40 -14.73 -7.42 16.16
N SER A 41 -14.01 -8.45 16.58
CA SER A 41 -12.55 -8.32 16.60
C SER A 41 -12.16 -7.94 15.18
N ALA A 42 -11.81 -6.66 14.95
CA ALA A 42 -11.49 -6.16 13.61
C ALA A 42 -10.54 -7.17 12.95
N MET A 43 -11.00 -7.81 11.87
CA MET A 43 -10.19 -8.85 11.25
C MET A 43 -8.89 -8.18 10.81
N PRO A 44 -7.73 -8.79 11.09
CA PRO A 44 -6.46 -8.18 10.75
C PRO A 44 -6.41 -7.95 9.23
N LEU A 45 -5.91 -6.79 8.81
CA LEU A 45 -5.59 -6.54 7.41
C LEU A 45 -4.64 -7.64 6.94
N ILE A 46 -5.03 -8.40 5.91
CA ILE A 46 -4.17 -9.45 5.32
C ILE A 46 -3.46 -8.86 4.12
N PHE A 47 -2.15 -9.08 4.01
CA PHE A 47 -1.32 -8.63 2.90
C PHE A 47 -0.63 -9.81 2.22
N TYR A 48 -1.03 -10.08 0.98
CA TYR A 48 -0.48 -11.13 0.13
C TYR A 48 0.68 -10.57 -0.70
N TYR A 49 1.88 -11.09 -0.48
CA TYR A 49 3.10 -10.42 -0.93
C TYR A 49 4.29 -11.38 -1.12
N MET A 50 5.38 -10.84 -1.64
CA MET A 50 6.69 -11.49 -1.70
C MET A 50 7.74 -10.38 -1.68
N ASP A 51 8.77 -10.50 -0.83
CA ASP A 51 9.75 -9.43 -0.58
C ASP A 51 10.42 -8.91 -1.86
N ILE A 52 10.73 -9.79 -2.82
CA ILE A 52 11.39 -9.41 -4.07
C ILE A 52 10.52 -8.53 -4.98
N SER A 53 9.20 -8.50 -4.78
CA SER A 53 8.26 -7.82 -5.68
C SER A 53 8.26 -6.30 -5.41
N PRO A 54 8.71 -5.45 -6.37
CA PRO A 54 8.65 -4.00 -6.22
C PRO A 54 7.26 -3.44 -5.88
N PRO A 55 6.15 -3.81 -6.56
CA PRO A 55 4.84 -3.30 -6.21
C PRO A 55 4.40 -3.75 -4.82
N ALA A 56 4.83 -4.92 -4.35
CA ALA A 56 4.56 -5.34 -2.97
C ALA A 56 5.33 -4.51 -1.95
N ARG A 57 6.62 -4.25 -2.17
CA ARG A 57 7.41 -3.34 -1.32
C ARG A 57 6.80 -1.94 -1.24
N SER A 58 6.16 -1.47 -2.31
CA SER A 58 5.46 -0.18 -2.31
C SER A 58 4.30 -0.17 -1.32
N VAL A 59 3.47 -1.22 -1.32
CA VAL A 59 2.37 -1.39 -0.36
C VAL A 59 2.87 -1.53 1.05
N ASP A 60 3.95 -2.29 1.25
CA ASP A 60 4.51 -2.52 2.58
C ASP A 60 5.09 -1.24 3.18
N LEU A 61 5.74 -0.38 2.38
CA LEU A 61 6.17 0.94 2.82
C LEU A 61 4.99 1.78 3.30
N VAL A 62 3.86 1.76 2.57
CA VAL A 62 2.63 2.48 2.98
C VAL A 62 2.01 1.88 4.25
N ILE A 63 2.01 0.56 4.40
CA ILE A 63 1.54 -0.13 5.62
C ILE A 63 2.34 0.35 6.84
N HIS A 64 3.66 0.43 6.70
CA HIS A 64 4.56 0.88 7.76
C HIS A 64 4.40 2.36 8.10
N GLU A 65 4.28 3.21 7.07
CA GLU A 65 4.01 4.64 7.18
C GLU A 65 2.71 4.91 7.95
N LEU A 66 1.68 4.10 7.72
CA LEU A 66 0.39 4.17 8.42
C LEU A 66 0.39 3.48 9.80
N GLY A 67 1.43 2.72 10.13
CA GLY A 67 1.52 1.97 11.39
C GLY A 67 0.45 0.88 11.52
N LEU A 68 0.03 0.28 10.42
CA LEU A 68 -1.02 -0.74 10.43
C LEU A 68 -0.49 -2.07 10.97
N THR A 69 -1.33 -2.77 11.73
CA THR A 69 -1.07 -4.17 12.11
C THR A 69 -1.61 -5.08 11.01
N VAL A 70 -0.72 -5.88 10.41
CA VAL A 70 -1.01 -6.66 9.20
C VAL A 70 -0.62 -8.12 9.38
N GLN A 71 -1.47 -9.01 8.90
CA GLN A 71 -1.14 -10.41 8.69
C GLN A 71 -0.48 -10.59 7.32
N TYR A 72 0.83 -10.81 7.31
CA TYR A 72 1.60 -11.06 6.10
C TYR A 72 1.40 -12.51 5.61
N LYS A 73 1.03 -12.69 4.34
CA LYS A 73 0.93 -13.98 3.67
C LYS A 73 1.85 -14.01 2.46
N ILE A 74 2.87 -14.85 2.51
CA ILE A 74 3.81 -15.00 1.40
C ILE A 74 3.13 -15.77 0.26
N VAL A 75 3.30 -15.29 -0.98
CA VAL A 75 2.91 -15.98 -2.21
C VAL A 75 4.14 -16.10 -3.09
N ASN A 76 4.74 -17.29 -3.16
CA ASN A 76 6.01 -17.51 -3.84
C ASN A 76 5.83 -17.58 -5.37
N LEU A 77 6.16 -16.49 -6.06
CA LEU A 77 6.08 -16.39 -7.52
C LEU A 77 7.06 -17.32 -8.27
N LEU A 78 8.13 -17.76 -7.61
CA LEU A 78 9.13 -18.67 -8.20
C LEU A 78 8.68 -20.14 -8.14
N LYS A 79 7.76 -20.47 -7.22
CA LYS A 79 7.13 -21.79 -7.11
C LYS A 79 5.72 -21.83 -7.68
N ASP A 80 5.32 -20.76 -8.38
CA ASP A 80 4.02 -20.60 -8.99
C ASP A 80 2.81 -20.69 -8.03
N GLU A 81 2.99 -20.41 -6.74
CA GLU A 81 1.92 -20.43 -5.71
C GLU A 81 0.79 -19.42 -6.00
N HIS A 82 1.06 -18.39 -6.84
CA HIS A 82 0.05 -17.46 -7.33
C HIS A 82 -0.99 -18.12 -8.27
N LEU A 83 -0.77 -19.35 -8.73
CA LEU A 83 -1.72 -20.13 -9.52
C LEU A 83 -2.54 -21.10 -8.66
N ASP A 84 -2.26 -21.19 -7.37
CA ASP A 84 -2.98 -22.10 -6.48
C ASP A 84 -4.47 -21.70 -6.40
N PRO A 85 -5.40 -22.68 -6.41
CA PRO A 85 -6.84 -22.41 -6.38
C PRO A 85 -7.27 -21.53 -5.21
N ASP A 86 -6.57 -21.59 -4.08
CA ASP A 86 -6.86 -20.77 -2.91
C ASP A 86 -6.44 -19.31 -3.10
N PHE A 87 -5.32 -19.04 -3.78
CA PHE A 87 -4.94 -17.66 -4.10
C PHE A 87 -5.78 -17.08 -5.24
N LEU A 88 -6.19 -17.91 -6.23
CA LEU A 88 -7.08 -17.48 -7.30
C LEU A 88 -8.45 -17.00 -6.80
N LYS A 89 -8.92 -17.49 -5.63
CA LYS A 89 -10.11 -16.95 -4.95
C LYS A 89 -9.91 -15.53 -4.42
N VAL A 90 -8.67 -15.17 -4.08
CA VAL A 90 -8.30 -13.81 -3.64
C VAL A 90 -8.16 -12.89 -4.84
N ASN A 91 -7.36 -13.31 -5.83
CA ASN A 91 -7.12 -12.52 -7.03
C ASN A 91 -7.17 -13.42 -8.28
N PRO A 92 -8.23 -13.33 -9.10
CA PRO A 92 -8.37 -14.15 -10.31
C PRO A 92 -7.32 -13.80 -11.37
N LEU A 93 -6.68 -12.62 -11.27
CA LEU A 93 -5.57 -12.23 -12.14
C LEU A 93 -4.21 -12.72 -11.63
N HIS A 94 -4.18 -13.54 -10.56
CA HIS A 94 -2.99 -14.25 -10.08
C HIS A 94 -1.75 -13.34 -9.93
N THR A 95 -1.94 -12.14 -9.37
CA THR A 95 -0.87 -11.17 -9.12
C THR A 95 -0.77 -10.79 -7.65
N ILE A 96 0.44 -10.41 -7.24
CA ILE A 96 0.72 -9.70 -6.00
C ILE A 96 1.16 -8.27 -6.31
N PRO A 97 0.94 -7.30 -5.40
CA PRO A 97 0.28 -7.45 -4.10
C PRO A 97 -1.25 -7.57 -4.18
N ALA A 98 -1.82 -8.20 -3.15
CA ALA A 98 -3.24 -8.15 -2.83
C ALA A 98 -3.44 -7.94 -1.33
N ILE A 99 -4.58 -7.36 -0.94
CA ILE A 99 -5.00 -7.23 0.45
C ILE A 99 -6.39 -7.79 0.67
N GLU A 100 -6.67 -8.16 1.92
CA GLU A 100 -8.03 -8.40 2.41
C GLU A 100 -8.23 -7.56 3.68
N ASP A 101 -9.21 -6.67 3.65
CA ASP A 101 -9.53 -5.73 4.71
C ASP A 101 -10.99 -5.91 5.12
N ASN A 102 -11.23 -6.67 6.20
CA ASN A 102 -12.58 -6.95 6.70
C ASN A 102 -13.52 -7.53 5.62
N GLY A 103 -13.01 -8.49 4.83
CA GLY A 103 -13.75 -9.12 3.73
C GLY A 103 -13.76 -8.33 2.41
N PHE A 104 -13.23 -7.10 2.39
CA PHE A 104 -12.98 -6.38 1.15
C PHE A 104 -11.61 -6.78 0.57
N VAL A 105 -11.62 -7.40 -0.61
CA VAL A 105 -10.40 -7.80 -1.32
C VAL A 105 -10.05 -6.79 -2.40
N LEU A 106 -8.78 -6.41 -2.47
CA LEU A 106 -8.24 -5.48 -3.46
C LEU A 106 -6.85 -5.92 -3.91
N TRP A 107 -6.56 -5.87 -5.21
CA TRP A 107 -5.24 -6.16 -5.77
C TRP A 107 -4.72 -5.00 -6.62
N GLY A 108 -3.41 -4.94 -6.79
CA GLY A 108 -2.70 -3.86 -7.49
C GLY A 108 -2.16 -2.80 -6.52
N SER A 109 -0.87 -2.52 -6.58
CA SER A 109 -0.18 -1.69 -5.58
C SER A 109 -0.71 -0.27 -5.49
N GLN A 110 -0.99 0.40 -6.61
CA GLN A 110 -1.46 1.79 -6.61
C GLN A 110 -2.87 1.94 -6.04
N PRO A 111 -3.89 1.16 -6.45
CA PRO A 111 -5.20 1.24 -5.81
C PRO A 111 -5.17 0.81 -4.34
N ILE A 112 -4.30 -0.15 -3.97
CA ILE A 112 -4.09 -0.50 -2.55
C ILE A 112 -3.53 0.70 -1.77
N ASN A 113 -2.47 1.34 -2.26
CA ASN A 113 -1.83 2.47 -1.58
C ASN A 113 -2.81 3.63 -1.36
N THR A 114 -3.56 4.02 -2.40
CA THR A 114 -4.54 5.10 -2.29
C THR A 114 -5.72 4.72 -1.39
N TYR A 115 -6.17 3.46 -1.42
CA TYR A 115 -7.20 2.95 -0.51
C TYR A 115 -6.75 3.00 0.96
N LEU A 116 -5.57 2.44 1.28
CA LEU A 116 -5.06 2.38 2.64
C LEU A 116 -4.85 3.78 3.22
N VAL A 117 -4.22 4.69 2.46
CA VAL A 117 -4.05 6.08 2.90
C VAL A 117 -5.39 6.79 3.08
N SER A 118 -6.34 6.62 2.14
CA SER A 118 -7.65 7.27 2.24
C SER A 118 -8.49 6.75 3.41
N LYS A 119 -8.34 5.47 3.78
CA LYS A 119 -9.12 4.83 4.84
C LYS A 119 -8.52 5.07 6.23
N TYR A 120 -7.20 4.93 6.37
CA TYR A 120 -6.55 4.86 7.67
C TYR A 120 -5.82 6.13 8.10
N ARG A 121 -5.51 7.04 7.17
CA ARG A 121 -4.84 8.31 7.49
C ARG A 121 -5.84 9.44 7.61
N LYS A 122 -5.70 10.25 8.67
CA LYS A 122 -6.54 11.44 8.86
C LYS A 122 -6.04 12.60 8.00
N GLU A 123 -4.72 12.77 7.94
CA GLU A 123 -4.02 13.78 7.17
C GLU A 123 -3.94 13.36 5.70
N ASP A 124 -4.25 14.28 4.79
CA ASP A 124 -4.28 14.01 3.36
C ASP A 124 -2.92 14.24 2.68
N SER A 125 -1.83 14.54 3.39
CA SER A 125 -0.54 14.87 2.74
C SER A 125 0.03 13.76 1.85
N LEU A 126 -0.14 12.48 2.21
CA LEU A 126 0.33 11.37 1.38
C LEU A 126 -0.53 11.14 0.13
N TYR A 127 -1.78 11.58 0.16
CA TYR A 127 -2.71 11.49 -0.97
C TYR A 127 -3.75 12.64 -0.90
N PRO A 128 -3.42 13.83 -1.41
CA PRO A 128 -4.12 15.09 -1.13
C PRO A 128 -5.56 15.05 -1.61
N LYS A 129 -6.49 15.73 -0.92
CA LYS A 129 -7.90 15.83 -1.37
C LYS A 129 -8.12 16.93 -2.41
N ASN A 130 -7.22 17.91 -2.48
CA ASN A 130 -7.24 18.91 -3.55
C ASN A 130 -7.15 18.20 -4.92
N LEU A 131 -8.09 18.52 -5.81
CA LEU A 131 -8.26 17.80 -7.08
C LEU A 131 -7.02 17.90 -7.99
N GLN A 132 -6.37 19.07 -8.07
CA GLN A 132 -5.21 19.25 -8.94
C GLN A 132 -3.99 18.52 -8.39
N ASN A 133 -3.73 18.64 -7.08
CA ASN A 133 -2.62 17.92 -6.45
C ASN A 133 -2.83 16.40 -6.52
N ARG A 134 -4.07 15.94 -6.32
CA ARG A 134 -4.44 14.53 -6.48
C ARG A 134 -4.21 14.05 -7.89
N ALA A 135 -4.62 14.82 -8.90
CA ALA A 135 -4.43 14.46 -10.30
C ALA A 135 -2.94 14.32 -10.67
N ILE A 136 -2.06 15.13 -10.07
CA ILE A 136 -0.60 14.98 -10.24
C ILE A 136 -0.13 13.66 -9.61
N VAL A 137 -0.55 13.34 -8.39
CA VAL A 137 -0.21 12.06 -7.74
C VAL A 137 -0.71 10.88 -8.56
N ASP A 138 -1.97 10.91 -9.01
CA ASP A 138 -2.56 9.86 -9.84
C ASP A 138 -1.79 9.72 -11.17
N GLN A 139 -1.42 10.83 -11.83
CA GLN A 139 -0.59 10.81 -13.04
C GLN A 139 0.74 10.08 -12.80
N ARG A 140 1.41 10.33 -11.65
CA ARG A 140 2.65 9.63 -11.29
C ARG A 140 2.39 8.15 -11.03
N LEU A 141 1.33 7.80 -10.29
CA LEU A 141 0.97 6.40 -10.04
C LEU A 141 0.68 5.64 -11.33
N HIS A 142 0.02 6.26 -12.31
CA HIS A 142 -0.19 5.68 -13.63
C HIS A 142 1.13 5.46 -14.37
N TYR A 143 2.00 6.47 -14.45
CA TYR A 143 3.31 6.30 -15.10
C TYR A 143 4.19 5.27 -14.39
N SER A 144 4.08 5.15 -13.07
CA SER A 144 4.76 4.12 -12.29
C SER A 144 4.35 2.70 -12.70
N ASN A 145 3.13 2.49 -13.19
CA ASN A 145 2.72 1.19 -13.73
C ASN A 145 3.43 0.89 -15.05
N ASP A 146 3.60 1.88 -15.92
CA ASP A 146 4.34 1.73 -17.17
C ASP A 146 5.80 1.31 -16.89
N ILE A 147 6.44 1.92 -15.88
CA ILE A 147 7.78 1.54 -15.41
C ILE A 147 7.79 0.07 -14.97
N PHE A 148 6.82 -0.36 -14.17
CA PHE A 148 6.73 -1.74 -13.71
C PHE A 148 6.62 -2.73 -14.88
N TYR A 149 5.81 -2.45 -15.89
CA TYR A 149 5.67 -3.36 -17.02
C TYR A 149 6.95 -3.45 -17.86
N VAL A 150 7.66 -2.33 -18.08
CA VAL A 150 8.98 -2.35 -18.75
C VAL A 150 9.98 -3.19 -17.94
N LEU A 151 10.05 -3.00 -16.63
CA LEU A 151 10.93 -3.78 -15.76
C LEU A 151 10.54 -5.25 -15.71
N LYS A 152 9.25 -5.57 -15.64
CA LYS A 152 8.75 -6.95 -15.62
C LYS A 152 9.12 -7.67 -16.91
N ASP A 153 8.92 -7.04 -18.06
CA ASP A 153 9.21 -7.64 -19.37
C ASP A 153 10.71 -7.74 -19.65
N THR A 154 11.53 -6.96 -18.94
CA THR A 154 12.99 -7.00 -19.03
C THR A 154 13.62 -7.99 -18.05
N ALA A 155 13.29 -7.88 -16.77
CA ALA A 155 13.92 -8.65 -15.70
C ALA A 155 13.36 -10.08 -15.57
N ARG A 156 12.06 -10.31 -15.82
CA ARG A 156 11.47 -11.65 -15.63
C ARG A 156 12.05 -12.69 -16.62
N PRO A 157 12.18 -12.42 -17.93
CA PRO A 157 12.79 -13.37 -18.86
C PRO A 157 14.27 -13.62 -18.56
N LEU A 158 14.98 -12.58 -18.12
CA LEU A 158 16.37 -12.68 -17.67
C LEU A 158 16.49 -13.64 -16.48
N ILE A 159 15.71 -13.42 -15.42
CA ILE A 159 15.75 -14.22 -14.20
C ILE A 159 15.28 -15.67 -14.44
N ARG A 160 14.19 -15.88 -15.18
CA ARG A 160 13.58 -17.23 -15.33
C ARG A 160 14.22 -18.07 -16.44
N ALA A 161 14.85 -17.45 -17.43
CA ALA A 161 15.32 -18.13 -18.63
C ALA A 161 16.69 -17.68 -19.13
N GLY A 162 17.40 -16.80 -18.40
CA GLY A 162 18.71 -16.27 -18.83
C GLY A 162 18.63 -15.38 -20.07
N LYS A 163 17.43 -14.97 -20.51
CA LYS A 163 17.26 -14.17 -21.72
C LYS A 163 17.70 -12.73 -21.45
N LYS A 164 18.87 -12.34 -21.96
CA LYS A 164 19.41 -10.99 -21.83
C LYS A 164 18.45 -9.92 -22.39
N PRO A 165 18.37 -8.73 -21.76
CA PRO A 165 17.63 -7.60 -22.28
C PRO A 165 18.06 -7.24 -23.71
N SER A 166 17.09 -6.97 -24.57
CA SER A 166 17.33 -6.42 -25.91
C SER A 166 17.75 -4.94 -25.84
N PRO A 167 18.43 -4.41 -26.89
CA PRO A 167 18.73 -2.98 -26.96
C PRO A 167 17.50 -2.08 -26.84
N GLU A 168 16.34 -2.51 -27.37
CA GLU A 168 15.08 -1.76 -27.25
C GLU A 168 14.59 -1.68 -25.79
N GLN A 169 14.68 -2.77 -25.04
CA GLN A 169 14.32 -2.79 -23.62
C GLN A 169 15.24 -1.89 -22.79
N LEU A 170 16.54 -1.93 -23.06
CA LEU A 170 17.52 -1.07 -22.39
C LEU A 170 17.31 0.42 -22.74
N ALA A 171 16.97 0.73 -23.99
CA ALA A 171 16.61 2.08 -24.40
C ALA A 171 15.38 2.61 -23.65
N LYS A 172 14.33 1.80 -23.51
CA LYS A 172 13.14 2.17 -22.71
C LYS A 172 13.47 2.41 -21.23
N ILE A 173 14.37 1.62 -20.65
CA ILE A 173 14.84 1.83 -19.28
C ILE A 173 15.57 3.18 -19.16
N LYS A 174 16.45 3.49 -20.12
CA LYS A 174 17.13 4.78 -20.15
C LYS A 174 16.14 5.95 -20.26
N ASP A 175 15.15 5.83 -21.14
CA ASP A 175 14.09 6.84 -21.29
C ASP A 175 13.31 7.04 -19.97
N ILE A 176 13.02 5.95 -19.24
CA ILE A 176 12.40 6.02 -17.92
C ILE A 176 13.27 6.81 -16.95
N GLN A 177 14.58 6.51 -16.87
CA GLN A 177 15.49 7.20 -15.96
C GLN A 177 15.58 8.70 -16.30
N GLU A 178 15.67 9.05 -17.58
CA GLU A 178 15.63 10.45 -18.04
C GLU A 178 14.31 11.14 -17.70
N ASN A 179 13.18 10.43 -17.80
CA ASN A 179 11.87 10.97 -17.43
C ASN A 179 11.73 11.18 -15.93
N VAL A 180 12.22 10.25 -15.09
CA VAL A 180 12.24 10.44 -13.63
C VAL A 180 13.06 11.67 -13.26
N GLU A 181 14.23 11.86 -13.87
CA GLU A 181 15.06 13.05 -13.67
C GLU A 181 14.31 14.33 -14.07
N LYS A 182 13.64 14.35 -15.22
CA LYS A 182 12.82 15.48 -15.67
C LYS A 182 11.67 15.78 -14.70
N LEU A 183 10.99 14.75 -14.20
CA LEU A 183 9.88 14.90 -13.25
C LEU A 183 10.31 15.51 -11.91
N LEU A 184 11.59 15.36 -11.54
CA LEU A 184 12.17 15.92 -10.33
C LEU A 184 12.74 17.34 -10.52
N THR A 185 12.72 17.88 -11.75
CA THR A 185 13.19 19.24 -12.01
C THR A 185 12.32 20.26 -11.28
N GLY A 186 12.93 20.97 -10.32
CA GLY A 186 12.23 21.96 -9.50
C GLY A 186 11.26 21.37 -8.47
N GLN A 187 11.31 20.05 -8.22
CA GLN A 187 10.42 19.37 -7.29
C GLN A 187 11.20 18.71 -6.15
N ARG A 188 10.62 18.72 -4.95
CA ARG A 188 11.24 18.05 -3.79
C ARG A 188 11.01 16.53 -3.79
N PHE A 189 9.83 16.12 -4.23
CA PHE A 189 9.31 14.76 -4.32
C PHE A 189 8.67 14.55 -5.70
N ILE A 190 8.40 13.30 -6.08
CA ILE A 190 8.04 12.96 -7.48
C ILE A 190 6.72 13.61 -7.95
N ALA A 191 5.87 13.99 -6.99
CA ALA A 191 4.56 14.60 -7.22
C ALA A 191 4.42 16.03 -6.64
N GLY A 192 5.50 16.67 -6.18
CA GLY A 192 5.43 18.01 -5.59
C GLY A 192 6.43 18.28 -4.48
N ASP A 193 6.03 19.12 -3.53
CA ASP A 193 6.88 19.51 -2.39
C ASP A 193 6.79 18.58 -1.18
N THR A 194 5.80 17.70 -1.13
CA THR A 194 5.56 16.77 -0.01
C THR A 194 5.64 15.32 -0.46
N LEU A 195 6.05 14.44 0.45
CA LEU A 195 6.04 12.99 0.23
C LEU A 195 4.62 12.51 -0.05
N THR A 196 4.45 11.65 -1.05
CA THR A 196 3.15 11.06 -1.42
C THR A 196 3.26 9.55 -1.66
N VAL A 197 2.12 8.89 -1.84
CA VAL A 197 2.07 7.48 -2.28
C VAL A 197 2.77 7.24 -3.63
N ALA A 198 2.96 8.28 -4.45
CA ALA A 198 3.74 8.15 -5.69
C ALA A 198 5.22 7.88 -5.38
N ASP A 199 5.81 8.56 -4.40
CA ASP A 199 7.20 8.34 -4.01
C ASP A 199 7.40 6.90 -3.50
N HIS A 200 6.47 6.39 -2.70
CA HIS A 200 6.45 5.01 -2.21
C HIS A 200 6.38 3.98 -3.35
N SER A 201 5.86 4.36 -4.52
CA SER A 201 5.85 3.50 -5.71
C SER A 201 7.19 3.56 -6.43
N TYR A 202 7.64 4.77 -6.81
CA TYR A 202 8.84 4.95 -7.64
C TYR A 202 10.11 4.43 -6.98
N ILE A 203 10.23 4.62 -5.66
CA ILE A 203 11.45 4.30 -4.91
C ILE A 203 11.82 2.82 -5.00
N THR A 204 10.82 1.96 -5.20
CA THR A 204 10.99 0.50 -5.25
C THR A 204 11.66 0.01 -6.54
N TYR A 205 11.71 0.85 -7.58
CA TYR A 205 12.23 0.52 -8.91
C TYR A 205 13.64 1.03 -9.18
N LEU A 206 14.13 2.04 -8.44
CA LEU A 206 15.37 2.72 -8.81
C LEU A 206 16.59 1.79 -8.86
N ASP A 207 16.75 0.91 -7.88
CA ASP A 207 17.93 0.07 -7.82
C ASP A 207 17.99 -0.93 -9.00
N ILE A 208 16.85 -1.45 -9.45
CA ILE A 208 16.81 -2.35 -10.60
C ILE A 208 16.99 -1.59 -11.93
N LEU A 209 16.50 -0.35 -12.03
CA LEU A 209 16.79 0.50 -13.18
C LEU A 209 18.29 0.76 -13.31
N GLU A 210 18.97 1.11 -12.21
CA GLU A 210 20.42 1.33 -12.17
C GLU A 210 21.21 0.08 -12.55
N VAL A 211 20.80 -1.10 -12.07
CA VAL A 211 21.48 -2.36 -12.39
C VAL A 211 21.33 -2.75 -13.86
N LEU A 212 20.15 -2.54 -14.44
CA LEU A 212 19.89 -2.87 -15.85
C LEU A 212 20.49 -1.83 -16.82
N SER A 213 20.56 -0.56 -16.41
CA SER A 213 21.09 0.55 -17.18
C SER A 213 21.83 1.51 -16.25
N PRO A 214 23.15 1.29 -16.01
CA PRO A 214 23.95 2.14 -15.15
C PRO A 214 23.96 3.59 -15.63
N THR A 215 23.78 4.52 -14.70
CA THR A 215 23.52 5.93 -15.06
C THR A 215 24.77 6.79 -15.07
N GLU A 216 25.88 6.30 -14.51
CA GLU A 216 27.17 7.02 -14.44
C GLU A 216 27.02 8.42 -13.84
N ASP A 217 26.20 8.54 -12.78
CA ASP A 217 25.90 9.80 -12.06
C ASP A 217 25.20 10.89 -12.92
N LYS A 218 24.59 10.54 -14.06
CA LYS A 218 23.87 11.49 -14.94
C LYS A 218 22.59 12.08 -14.34
N PHE A 219 22.08 11.51 -13.25
CA PHE A 219 20.77 11.85 -12.67
C PHE A 219 20.87 12.33 -11.21
N PRO A 220 21.47 13.51 -10.98
CA PRO A 220 21.69 14.04 -9.62
C PRO A 220 20.39 14.35 -8.87
N MET A 221 19.31 14.76 -9.53
CA MET A 221 18.04 15.04 -8.86
C MET A 221 17.40 13.75 -8.36
N THR A 222 17.45 12.70 -9.16
CA THR A 222 17.03 11.35 -8.79
C THR A 222 17.81 10.83 -7.58
N LYS A 223 19.14 11.00 -7.57
CA LYS A 223 19.99 10.61 -6.43
C LYS A 223 19.63 11.36 -5.14
N GLN A 224 19.40 12.67 -5.23
CA GLN A 224 18.99 13.50 -4.09
C GLN A 224 17.59 13.16 -3.59
N TRP A 225 16.65 12.91 -4.51
CA TRP A 225 15.30 12.47 -4.20
C TRP A 225 15.29 11.11 -3.50
N PHE A 226 16.09 10.14 -4.00
CA PHE A 226 16.24 8.84 -3.39
C PHE A 226 16.73 8.95 -1.93
N ALA A 227 17.82 9.69 -1.71
CA ALA A 227 18.36 9.91 -0.36
C ALA A 227 17.31 10.52 0.58
N ARG A 228 16.57 11.52 0.10
CA ARG A 228 15.49 12.17 0.86
C ARG A 228 14.35 11.21 1.20
N CYS A 229 13.95 10.35 0.27
CA CYS A 229 12.91 9.35 0.52
C CYS A 229 13.35 8.36 1.59
N LYS A 230 14.60 7.88 1.54
CA LYS A 230 15.16 6.99 2.56
C LYS A 230 15.13 7.58 3.96
N GLU A 231 15.42 8.88 4.08
CA GLU A 231 15.39 9.59 5.36
C GLU A 231 13.98 9.87 5.85
N THR A 232 13.01 10.03 4.93
CA THR A 232 11.65 10.44 5.27
C THR A 232 10.72 9.25 5.53
N MET A 233 10.88 8.14 4.79
CA MET A 233 10.00 6.98 4.88
C MET A 233 10.29 6.13 6.10
N LYS A 234 9.24 5.76 6.84
CA LYS A 234 9.36 4.91 8.02
C LYS A 234 9.81 3.49 7.66
N ASP A 235 10.75 2.97 8.45
CA ASP A 235 11.28 1.60 8.33
C ASP A 235 11.83 1.23 6.93
N PHE A 236 12.28 2.21 6.14
CA PHE A 236 12.69 2.02 4.74
C PHE A 236 13.66 0.85 4.55
N GLU A 237 14.72 0.78 5.36
CA GLU A 237 15.74 -0.27 5.25
C GLU A 237 15.17 -1.66 5.55
N LYS A 238 14.26 -1.76 6.52
CA LYS A 238 13.63 -3.04 6.88
C LYS A 238 12.72 -3.55 5.76
N VAL A 239 11.94 -2.65 5.18
CA VAL A 239 10.83 -2.98 4.27
C VAL A 239 11.26 -3.06 2.81
N ASN A 240 12.05 -2.09 2.36
CA ASN A 240 12.43 -1.99 0.95
C ASN A 240 13.77 -2.65 0.65
N LYS A 241 14.82 -2.36 1.45
CA LYS A 241 16.19 -2.73 1.10
C LYS A 241 16.40 -4.24 0.99
N ASN A 242 15.89 -5.02 1.94
CA ASN A 242 16.10 -6.48 1.93
C ASN A 242 15.56 -7.14 0.65
N GLY A 243 14.32 -6.84 0.29
CA GLY A 243 13.71 -7.37 -0.93
C GLY A 243 14.34 -6.82 -2.21
N ALA A 244 14.76 -5.56 -2.21
CA ALA A 244 15.50 -4.94 -3.31
C ALA A 244 16.86 -5.62 -3.53
N ASP A 245 17.66 -5.82 -2.47
CA ASP A 245 18.98 -6.46 -2.53
C ASP A 245 18.89 -7.89 -3.07
N LEU A 246 17.86 -8.65 -2.68
CA LEU A 246 17.59 -9.99 -3.20
C LEU A 246 17.31 -9.95 -4.71
N LEU A 247 16.38 -9.08 -5.14
CA LEU A 247 16.06 -8.92 -6.57
C LEU A 247 17.29 -8.48 -7.39
N ILE A 248 18.05 -7.51 -6.89
CA ILE A 248 19.29 -7.02 -7.52
C ILE A 248 20.29 -8.14 -7.68
N SER A 249 20.48 -8.96 -6.65
CA SER A 249 21.41 -10.10 -6.69
C SER A 249 21.00 -11.10 -7.76
N MET A 250 19.71 -11.45 -7.84
CA MET A 250 19.18 -12.34 -8.88
C MET A 250 19.41 -11.78 -10.30
N VAL A 251 19.18 -10.47 -10.50
CA VAL A 251 19.41 -9.82 -11.80
C VAL A 251 20.89 -9.82 -12.17
N LYS A 252 21.78 -9.43 -11.25
CA LYS A 252 23.24 -9.38 -11.47
C LYS A 252 23.82 -10.76 -11.79
N GLU A 253 23.39 -11.78 -11.05
CA GLU A 253 23.79 -13.16 -11.30
C GLU A 253 23.31 -13.62 -12.68
N SER A 254 22.05 -13.35 -13.04
CA SER A 254 21.50 -13.71 -14.34
C SER A 254 22.17 -12.99 -15.51
N LEU A 255 22.62 -11.75 -15.32
CA LEU A 255 23.40 -11.01 -16.34
C LEU A 255 24.80 -11.60 -16.55
N SER A 256 25.38 -12.20 -15.51
CA SER A 256 26.73 -12.76 -15.51
C SER A 256 26.78 -14.20 -16.04
N ASN A 257 25.68 -14.95 -15.95
CA ASN A 257 25.58 -16.39 -16.27
C ASN A 257 25.21 -16.71 -17.73
N GLY A 258 25.18 -15.73 -18.64
CA GLY A 258 24.93 -15.94 -20.09
C GLY A 258 25.82 -15.06 -20.94
#